data_AF-A0A0J1D6M7-F1
#
_entry.id   AF-A0A0J1D6M7-F1
#
_cell.length_a   1.000
_cell.length_b   1.000
_cell.length_c   1.000
_cell.angle_alpha   90.00
_cell.angle_beta   90.00
_cell.angle_gamma   90.00
#
_symmetry.space_group_name_H-M   'P 1'
#
loop_
_entity.id
_entity.type
_entity.pdbx_description
1 polymer ?
#
loop_
_entity_poly.entity_id
_entity_poly.type
_entity_poly.pdbx_seq_one_letter_code
_entity_poly.pdbx_strand_id
1 'polypeptide(L)'
;MQIVKQILPYISVGLDDENRCIVVVEDYELFDFLDGFLGDECDLQYEFLGRKERQGGQIITMYFPLSVTPEVIERNLLKLSPEEIERIYRLNN
;
A
#
# COMPACT_ATOMS: atom_id res chain seq x y z
N MET A 1 4.19 1.95 -17.71
CA MET A 1 3.61 3.07 -16.94
C MET A 1 2.70 2.45 -15.89
N GLN A 2 3.05 2.58 -14.61
CA GLN A 2 2.19 2.11 -13.52
C GLN A 2 0.89 2.90 -13.53
N ILE A 3 -0.25 2.21 -13.55
CA ILE A 3 -1.56 2.83 -13.41
C ILE A 3 -1.96 2.61 -11.96
N VAL A 4 -1.94 3.70 -11.17
CA VAL A 4 -2.28 3.67 -9.75
C VAL A 4 -3.45 4.60 -9.47
N LYS A 5 -4.32 4.15 -8.57
CA LYS A 5 -5.48 4.88 -8.05
C LYS A 5 -5.27 5.08 -6.56
N GLN A 6 -5.40 6.32 -6.11
CA GLN A 6 -5.36 6.62 -4.69
C GLN A 6 -6.62 6.09 -4.00
N ILE A 7 -6.44 5.28 -2.96
CA ILE A 7 -7.54 4.63 -2.21
C ILE A 7 -7.71 5.27 -0.84
N LEU A 8 -6.61 5.59 -0.17
CA LEU A 8 -6.55 6.27 1.12
C LEU A 8 -5.48 7.38 1.05
N PRO A 9 -5.41 8.30 2.02
CA PRO A 9 -4.28 9.24 2.12
C PRO A 9 -2.96 8.49 2.04
N TYR A 10 -2.05 8.94 1.16
CA TYR A 10 -0.69 8.38 1.00
C TYR A 10 -0.60 6.90 0.54
N ILE A 11 -1.73 6.28 0.19
CA ILE A 11 -1.82 4.86 -0.18
C ILE A 11 -2.56 4.72 -1.51
N SER A 12 -1.89 4.16 -2.49
CA SER A 12 -2.45 3.90 -3.83
C SER A 12 -2.36 2.43 -4.20
N VAL A 13 -3.31 1.96 -4.99
CA VAL A 13 -3.36 0.58 -5.51
C VAL A 13 -3.34 0.65 -7.03
N GLY A 14 -2.67 -0.30 -7.67
CA GLY A 14 -2.60 -0.32 -9.13
C GLY A 14 -2.00 -1.58 -9.70
N LEU A 15 -1.63 -1.48 -10.98
CA LEU A 15 -0.89 -2.50 -11.70
C LEU A 15 0.47 -1.98 -12.11
N ASP A 16 1.48 -2.85 -12.02
CA ASP A 16 2.79 -2.60 -12.63
C ASP A 16 2.80 -2.96 -14.13
N ASP A 17 3.99 -2.85 -14.75
CA ASP A 17 4.18 -3.10 -16.18
C ASP A 17 4.00 -4.57 -16.57
N GLU A 18 3.97 -5.50 -15.61
CA GLU A 18 3.76 -6.93 -15.79
C GLU A 18 2.32 -7.36 -15.43
N ASN A 19 1.39 -6.40 -15.26
CA ASN A 19 0.02 -6.62 -14.77
C ASN A 19 -0.05 -7.24 -13.37
N ARG A 20 0.97 -7.01 -12.54
CA ARG A 20 0.96 -7.45 -11.15
C ARG A 20 0.29 -6.38 -10.28
N CYS A 21 -0.53 -6.81 -9.33
CA CYS A 21 -1.10 -5.92 -8.33
C CYS A 21 -0.01 -5.32 -7.44
N ILE A 22 -0.03 -3.99 -7.30
CA ILE A 22 0.88 -3.24 -6.44
C ILE A 22 0.13 -2.35 -5.47
N VAL A 23 0.70 -2.19 -4.28
CA VAL A 23 0.31 -1.15 -3.31
C VAL A 23 1.49 -0.21 -3.16
N VAL A 24 1.25 1.09 -3.33
CA VAL A 24 2.25 2.14 -3.16
C VAL A 24 1.91 2.91 -1.89
N VAL A 25 2.85 2.97 -0.97
CA VAL A 25 2.72 3.64 0.33
C VAL A 25 3.81 4.71 0.42
N GLU A 26 3.42 5.94 0.72
CA GLU A 26 4.31 7.09 0.68
C GLU A 26 4.92 7.47 2.05
N ASP A 27 4.76 6.61 3.05
CA ASP A 27 5.28 6.80 4.41
C ASP A 27 5.65 5.46 5.05
N TYR A 28 6.67 5.45 5.91
CA TYR A 28 7.19 4.23 6.53
C TYR A 28 6.27 3.69 7.63
N GLU A 29 5.67 4.55 8.46
CA GLU A 29 4.76 4.09 9.53
C GLU A 29 3.44 3.59 8.95
N LEU A 30 2.96 4.23 7.89
CA LEU A 30 1.82 3.71 7.14
C LEU A 30 2.12 2.36 6.50
N PHE A 31 3.36 2.15 6.03
CA PHE A 31 3.75 0.86 5.50
C PHE A 31 3.76 -0.22 6.59
N ASP A 32 4.37 0.04 7.76
CA ASP A 32 4.42 -0.93 8.86
C ASP A 32 3.01 -1.34 9.33
N PHE A 33 2.11 -0.36 9.45
CA PHE A 33 0.71 -0.62 9.74
C PHE A 33 0.03 -1.46 8.64
N LEU A 34 0.23 -1.10 7.36
CA LEU A 34 -0.38 -1.82 6.24
C LEU A 34 0.18 -3.23 6.05
N ASP A 35 1.44 -3.46 6.38
CA ASP A 35 2.08 -4.78 6.32
C ASP A 35 1.33 -5.74 7.25
N GLY A 36 1.13 -5.34 8.51
CA GLY A 36 0.32 -6.11 9.47
C GLY A 36 -1.14 -6.25 9.02
N PHE A 37 -1.80 -5.17 8.61
CA PHE A 37 -3.21 -5.23 8.21
C PHE A 37 -3.45 -6.13 6.99
N LEU A 38 -2.66 -5.98 5.93
CA LEU A 38 -2.83 -6.77 4.71
C LEU A 38 -2.34 -8.21 4.93
N GLY A 39 -1.18 -8.39 5.55
CA GLY A 39 -0.58 -9.70 5.75
C GLY A 39 -1.32 -10.56 6.78
N ASP A 40 -1.54 -10.03 7.98
CA ASP A 40 -2.05 -10.80 9.12
C ASP A 40 -3.58 -10.80 9.19
N GLU A 41 -4.23 -9.64 8.98
CA GLU A 41 -5.69 -9.55 9.11
C GLU A 41 -6.44 -9.94 7.83
N CYS A 42 -5.85 -9.68 6.66
CA CYS A 42 -6.50 -9.94 5.37
C CYS A 42 -5.97 -11.19 4.65
N ASP A 43 -4.92 -11.85 5.15
CA ASP A 43 -4.24 -12.98 4.50
C ASP A 43 -3.77 -12.64 3.07
N LEU A 44 -3.29 -11.41 2.88
CA LEU A 44 -2.78 -10.87 1.61
C LEU A 44 -1.29 -10.63 1.73
N GLN A 45 -0.52 -11.69 1.47
CA GLN A 45 0.94 -11.66 1.49
C GLN A 45 1.49 -11.14 0.15
N TYR A 46 2.42 -10.18 0.22
CA TYR A 46 3.19 -9.75 -0.96
C TYR A 46 4.42 -10.65 -1.17
N GLU A 47 4.96 -10.66 -2.39
CA GLU A 47 6.16 -11.45 -2.73
C GLU A 47 7.46 -10.66 -2.57
N PHE A 48 7.44 -9.36 -2.88
CA PHE A 48 8.61 -8.49 -2.74
C PHE A 48 8.25 -7.03 -2.51
N LEU A 49 9.25 -6.26 -2.05
CA LEU A 49 9.16 -4.82 -1.84
C LEU A 49 10.08 -4.07 -2.80
N GLY A 50 9.56 -2.98 -3.36
CA GLY A 50 10.34 -1.91 -3.97
C GLY A 50 10.46 -0.74 -3.01
N ARG A 51 11.62 -0.08 -3.01
CA ARG A 51 11.87 1.09 -2.18
C ARG A 51 12.50 2.19 -3.03
N LYS A 52 11.96 3.40 -2.93
CA LYS A 52 12.49 4.58 -3.63
C LYS A 52 12.55 5.75 -2.67
N GLU A 53 13.73 6.33 -2.50
CA GLU A 53 13.91 7.54 -1.70
C GLU A 53 13.28 8.76 -2.40
N ARG A 54 12.74 9.68 -1.59
CA ARG A 54 12.28 11.00 -2.02
C ARG A 54 12.73 12.07 -1.03
N GLN A 55 12.71 13.34 -1.44
CA GLN A 55 12.85 14.43 -0.47
C GLN A 55 11.70 14.34 0.55
N GLY A 56 12.04 14.17 1.83
CA GLY A 56 11.05 14.08 2.91
C GLY A 56 10.53 12.67 3.20
N GLY A 57 11.11 11.59 2.65
CA GLY A 57 10.76 10.23 3.08
C GLY A 57 11.10 9.13 2.09
N GLN A 58 10.40 8.00 2.19
CA GLN A 58 10.54 6.84 1.33
C GLN A 58 9.18 6.47 0.74
N ILE A 59 9.15 6.14 -0.56
CA ILE A 59 8.03 5.48 -1.20
C ILE A 59 8.32 3.98 -1.20
N ILE A 60 7.38 3.21 -0.68
CA ILE A 60 7.46 1.76 -0.56
C ILE A 60 6.39 1.16 -1.47
N THR A 61 6.76 0.19 -2.30
CA THR A 61 5.85 -0.52 -3.18
C THR A 61 5.82 -1.99 -2.80
N MET A 62 4.63 -2.49 -2.45
CA MET A 62 4.38 -3.91 -2.19
C MET A 62 3.92 -4.57 -3.47
N TYR A 63 4.56 -5.67 -3.88
CA TYR A 63 4.25 -6.39 -5.11
C TYR A 63 3.64 -7.75 -4.78
N PHE A 64 2.39 -7.95 -5.19
CA PHE A 64 1.62 -9.14 -4.83
C PHE A 64 1.78 -10.28 -5.84
N PRO A 65 1.41 -11.52 -5.48
CA PRO A 65 1.29 -12.61 -6.45
C PRO A 65 0.29 -12.29 -7.56
N LEU A 66 0.46 -12.88 -8.75
CA LEU A 66 -0.46 -12.68 -9.89
C LEU A 66 -1.91 -13.16 -9.62
N SER A 67 -2.12 -13.95 -8.57
CA SER A 67 -3.46 -14.37 -8.12
C SER A 67 -4.22 -13.26 -7.38
N VAL A 68 -3.53 -12.23 -6.88
CA VAL A 68 -4.13 -11.11 -6.16
C VAL A 68 -4.42 -9.98 -7.15
N THR A 69 -5.65 -9.47 -7.09
CA THR A 69 -6.11 -8.40 -7.99
C THR A 69 -6.20 -7.07 -7.23
N PRO A 70 -6.09 -5.92 -7.93
CA PRO A 70 -6.31 -4.61 -7.33
C PRO A 70 -7.63 -4.51 -6.57
N GLU A 71 -8.71 -5.08 -7.10
CA GLU A 71 -10.04 -5.02 -6.51
C GLU A 71 -10.11 -5.73 -5.14
N VAL A 72 -9.34 -6.80 -4.95
CA VAL A 72 -9.24 -7.52 -3.67
C VAL A 72 -8.54 -6.65 -2.63
N ILE A 73 -7.45 -5.99 -3.02
CA ILE A 73 -6.74 -5.06 -2.13
C ILE A 73 -7.63 -3.86 -1.80
N GLU A 74 -8.21 -3.21 -2.82
CA GLU A 74 -9.08 -2.05 -2.66
C GLU A 74 -10.22 -2.33 -1.68
N ARG A 75 -10.89 -3.47 -1.80
CA ARG A 75 -11.98 -3.86 -0.90
C ARG A 75 -11.54 -3.95 0.56
N ASN A 76 -10.32 -4.43 0.83
CA ASN A 76 -9.80 -4.51 2.19
C ASN A 76 -9.38 -3.15 2.71
N LEU A 77 -8.69 -2.34 1.90
CA LEU A 77 -8.32 -0.97 2.27
C LEU A 77 -9.54 -0.09 2.58
N LEU A 78 -10.67 -0.27 1.88
CA LEU A 78 -11.91 0.46 2.15
C LEU A 78 -12.54 0.15 3.52
N LYS A 79 -12.03 -0.85 4.26
CA LYS A 79 -12.44 -1.09 5.66
C LYS A 79 -11.76 -0.14 6.65
N LEU A 80 -10.66 0.49 6.23
CA LEU A 80 -9.90 1.44 7.04
C LEU A 80 -10.49 2.85 6.92
N SER A 81 -10.41 3.62 8.00
CA SER A 81 -10.87 5.01 7.98
C SER A 81 -9.75 5.95 7.51
N PRO A 82 -10.03 6.93 6.63
CA PRO A 82 -9.05 7.96 6.26
C PRO A 82 -8.50 8.72 7.48
N GLU A 83 -9.32 8.94 8.51
CA GLU A 83 -8.92 9.63 9.74
C GLU A 83 -7.87 8.82 10.54
N GLU A 84 -7.96 7.50 10.53
CA GLU A 84 -6.97 6.64 11.16
C GLU A 84 -5.64 6.66 10.40
N ILE A 85 -5.69 6.64 9.07
CA ILE A 85 -4.49 6.79 8.22
C ILE A 85 -3.80 8.11 8.52
N GLU A 86 -4.55 9.22 8.57
CA GLU A 86 -4.02 10.53 8.95
C GLU A 86 -3.42 10.54 10.36
N ARG A 87 -4.03 9.84 11.32
CA ARG A 87 -3.51 9.72 12.68
C ARG A 87 -2.16 9.00 12.72
N ILE A 88 -2.02 7.91 11.97
CA ILE A 88 -0.78 7.12 11.93
C ILE A 88 0.32 7.93 11.25
N TYR A 89 0.02 8.58 10.12
CA TYR A 89 0.98 9.43 9.39
C TYR A 89 1.62 10.50 10.29
N ARG A 90 0.83 11.11 11.18
CA ARG A 90 1.27 12.16 12.12
C ARG A 90 2.10 11.66 13.30
N LEU A 91 2.30 10.35 13.47
CA LEU A 91 3.15 9.83 14.55
C LEU A 91 4.62 10.26 14.35
N ASN A 92 5.06 10.41 13.10
CA ASN A 92 6.44 10.71 12.75
C ASN A 92 6.62 11.91 11.79
N ASN A 93 5.54 12.62 11.45
CA ASN A 93 5.53 13.79 10.55
C ASN A 93 4.78 14.96 11.19
#